data_AF-A0A540WG62-F1
#
_entry.id   AF-A0A540WG62-F1
#
_cell.length_a   1.000
_cell.length_b   1.000
_cell.length_c   1.000
_cell.angle_alpha   90.00
_cell.angle_beta   90.00
_cell.angle_gamma   90.00
#
_symmetry.space_group_name_H-M   'P 1'
#
loop_
_entity.id
_entity.type
_entity.pdbx_description
1 polymer ?
#
loop_
_entity_poly.entity_id
_entity_poly.type
_entity_poly.pdbx_seq_one_letter_code
_entity_poly.pdbx_strand_id
1 'polypeptide(L)'
;MEVGPEELAYVMYTSGSTGRPKGVMVPHGAVANHMEWMRREFAVGPGDRVLQKTPISFDASVWEFFLPLSAGATVVCAEPGSHRDPAALLAQTRAAGVTILQVVPAMLGALLDEGGLEHCESLREVFCGGERLDATVVRRFTAVSRARLTNLYGPTEATIDTLFWSADPALADQEPPLGSLVANCQAFVVDGVGRLVPPGCGVSCGWVVPGWRWGIGAAGFDG
;
A
#
# COMPACT_ATOMS: atom_id res chain seq x y z
N MET A 1 -15.60 21.77 18.11
CA MET A 1 -14.50 20.90 18.57
C MET A 1 -13.54 20.81 17.40
N GLU A 2 -12.37 21.41 17.54
CA GLU A 2 -11.35 21.43 16.49
C GLU A 2 -10.50 20.16 16.65
N VAL A 3 -10.33 19.38 15.58
CA VAL A 3 -9.55 18.13 15.62
C VAL A 3 -8.11 18.48 15.27
N GLY A 4 -7.18 18.27 16.21
CA GLY A 4 -5.76 18.56 16.05
C GLY A 4 -4.97 17.41 15.42
N PRO A 5 -3.71 17.65 14.99
CA PRO A 5 -2.88 16.62 14.36
C PRO A 5 -2.52 15.45 15.30
N GLU A 6 -2.51 15.69 16.61
CA GLU A 6 -2.19 14.68 17.63
C GLU A 6 -3.41 13.85 18.06
N GLU A 7 -4.62 14.27 17.65
CA GLU A 7 -5.87 13.55 17.95
C GLU A 7 -6.00 12.31 17.07
N LEU A 8 -6.67 11.27 17.59
CA LEU A 8 -6.85 10.01 16.88
C LEU A 8 -7.73 10.18 15.65
N ALA A 9 -7.24 9.69 14.50
CA ALA A 9 -8.03 9.54 13.28
C ALA A 9 -8.75 8.20 13.23
N TYR A 10 -8.08 7.11 13.61
CA TYR A 10 -8.68 5.78 13.65
C TYR A 10 -8.00 4.84 14.64
N VAL A 11 -8.72 3.76 14.97
CA VAL A 11 -8.18 2.60 15.68
C VAL A 11 -8.50 1.35 14.88
N MET A 12 -7.46 0.56 14.54
CA MET A 12 -7.63 -0.72 13.86
C MET A 12 -7.06 -1.86 14.70
N TYR A 13 -7.77 -2.98 14.73
CA TYR A 13 -7.39 -4.13 15.53
C TYR A 13 -6.63 -5.16 14.70
N THR A 14 -5.42 -5.51 15.14
CA THR A 14 -4.56 -6.53 14.52
C THR A 14 -4.47 -7.77 15.41
N SER A 15 -4.06 -8.90 14.82
CA SER A 15 -3.85 -10.15 15.57
C SER A 15 -2.72 -9.98 16.58
N GLY A 16 -3.05 -10.12 17.87
CA GLY A 16 -2.05 -10.09 18.93
C GLY A 16 -1.45 -11.47 19.17
N SER A 17 -0.13 -11.54 19.36
CA SER A 17 0.59 -12.75 19.75
C SER A 17 0.10 -13.41 21.05
N THR A 18 -0.67 -12.69 21.87
CA THR A 18 -1.27 -13.17 23.13
C THR A 18 -2.68 -13.76 22.95
N GLY A 19 -3.18 -13.84 21.71
CA GLY A 19 -4.55 -14.26 21.40
C GLY A 19 -5.62 -13.18 21.61
N ARG A 20 -5.24 -12.00 22.13
CA ARG A 20 -6.12 -10.82 22.23
C ARG A 20 -5.75 -9.81 21.15
N PRO A 21 -6.71 -9.30 20.36
CA PRO A 21 -6.45 -8.25 19.38
C PRO A 21 -5.84 -6.99 20.02
N LYS A 22 -4.87 -6.37 19.35
CA LYS A 22 -4.25 -5.10 19.78
C LYS A 22 -4.81 -3.98 18.92
N GLY A 23 -5.27 -2.89 19.56
CA GLY A 23 -5.73 -1.71 18.86
C GLY A 23 -4.55 -0.81 18.51
N VAL A 24 -4.28 -0.63 17.21
CA VAL A 24 -3.33 0.35 16.70
C VAL A 24 -4.04 1.69 16.60
N MET A 25 -3.54 2.69 17.32
CA MET A 25 -4.13 4.02 17.42
C MET A 25 -3.34 4.96 16.52
N VAL A 26 -3.97 5.51 15.47
CA VAL A 26 -3.29 6.33 14.47
C VAL A 26 -3.80 7.77 14.54
N PRO A 27 -2.92 8.78 14.72
CA PRO A 27 -3.30 10.18 14.81
C PRO A 27 -3.54 10.82 13.44
N HIS A 28 -4.31 11.91 13.42
CA HIS A 28 -4.64 12.68 12.22
C HIS A 28 -3.42 13.15 11.44
N GLY A 29 -2.37 13.61 12.13
CA GLY A 29 -1.13 14.09 11.50
C GLY A 29 -0.42 13.02 10.68
N ALA A 30 -0.44 11.75 11.14
CA ALA A 30 0.18 10.65 10.43
C ALA A 30 -0.60 10.30 9.14
N VAL A 31 -1.93 10.26 9.22
CA VAL A 31 -2.79 10.06 8.05
C VAL A 31 -2.62 11.19 7.04
N ALA A 32 -2.61 12.44 7.51
CA ALA A 32 -2.41 13.62 6.66
C ALA A 32 -1.05 13.59 5.94
N ASN A 33 0.03 13.19 6.64
CA ASN A 33 1.33 13.00 6.04
C ASN A 33 1.30 11.95 4.91
N HIS A 34 0.70 10.79 5.17
CA HIS A 34 0.59 9.71 4.19
C HIS A 34 -0.24 10.14 2.97
N MET A 35 -1.39 10.79 3.17
CA MET A 35 -2.22 11.27 2.06
C MET A 35 -1.47 12.30 1.22
N GLU A 36 -0.79 13.26 1.84
CA GLU A 36 -0.07 14.30 1.11
C GLU A 36 1.16 13.75 0.36
N TRP A 37 1.88 12.79 0.95
CA TRP A 37 2.94 12.06 0.24
C TRP A 37 2.38 11.36 -0.99
N MET A 38 1.36 10.53 -0.82
CA MET A 38 0.81 9.71 -1.92
C MET A 38 0.23 10.60 -3.03
N ARG A 39 -0.44 11.70 -2.66
CA ARG A 39 -0.97 12.68 -3.61
C ARG A 39 0.13 13.31 -4.46
N ARG A 40 1.27 13.67 -3.84
CA ARG A 40 2.41 14.28 -4.55
C ARG A 40 3.17 13.27 -5.38
N GLU A 41 3.54 12.14 -4.79
CA GLU A 41 4.39 11.11 -5.41
C GLU A 41 3.71 10.48 -6.64
N PHE A 42 2.41 10.20 -6.54
CA PHE A 42 1.65 9.57 -7.62
C PHE A 42 0.79 10.56 -8.42
N ALA A 43 0.94 11.86 -8.15
CA ALA A 43 0.22 12.95 -8.81
C ALA A 43 -1.31 12.72 -8.84
N VAL A 44 -1.90 12.33 -7.71
CA VAL A 44 -3.35 12.07 -7.63
C VAL A 44 -4.12 13.38 -7.65
N GLY A 45 -5.17 13.46 -8.48
CA GLY A 45 -5.96 14.68 -8.65
C GLY A 45 -7.34 14.47 -9.30
N PRO A 46 -8.05 15.55 -9.68
CA PRO A 46 -9.46 15.49 -10.07
C PRO A 46 -9.83 14.61 -11.26
N GLY A 47 -8.85 14.23 -12.09
CA GLY A 47 -9.06 13.28 -13.20
C GLY A 47 -9.08 11.81 -12.76
N ASP A 48 -8.75 11.53 -11.50
CA ASP A 48 -8.57 10.18 -11.00
C ASP A 48 -9.83 9.56 -10.39
N ARG A 49 -9.88 8.23 -10.48
CA ARG A 49 -10.97 7.40 -10.00
C ARG A 49 -10.34 6.22 -9.26
N VAL A 50 -10.39 6.27 -7.93
CA VAL A 50 -9.83 5.25 -7.05
C VAL A 50 -10.92 4.23 -6.73
N LEU A 51 -10.65 2.95 -6.94
CA LEU A 51 -11.56 1.89 -6.51
C LEU A 51 -11.39 1.64 -5.02
N GLN A 52 -12.42 1.99 -4.23
CA GLN A 52 -12.52 1.56 -2.85
C GLN A 52 -13.10 0.15 -2.80
N LYS A 53 -12.26 -0.83 -2.49
CA LYS A 53 -12.66 -2.24 -2.40
C LYS A 53 -12.15 -2.91 -1.13
N THR A 54 -11.13 -2.34 -0.51
CA THR A 54 -10.48 -2.93 0.65
C THR A 54 -11.44 -2.83 1.83
N PRO A 55 -11.72 -3.94 2.54
CA PRO A 55 -12.60 -3.88 3.71
C PRO A 55 -12.08 -2.87 4.73
N ILE A 56 -12.99 -2.13 5.35
CA ILE A 56 -12.67 -1.04 6.30
C ILE A 56 -11.91 -1.50 7.57
N SER A 57 -11.81 -2.81 7.77
CA SER A 57 -11.00 -3.42 8.83
C SER A 57 -9.51 -3.49 8.50
N PHE A 58 -9.10 -3.16 7.27
CA PHE A 58 -7.71 -3.06 6.84
C PHE A 58 -7.37 -1.61 6.54
N ASP A 59 -6.17 -1.20 6.92
CA ASP A 59 -5.69 0.18 6.85
C ASP A 59 -5.48 0.72 5.43
N ALA A 60 -5.21 -0.14 4.45
CA ALA A 60 -5.21 0.26 3.04
C ALA A 60 -6.56 0.87 2.59
N SER A 61 -7.68 0.54 3.23
CA SER A 61 -8.96 1.20 2.95
C SER A 61 -8.97 2.70 3.28
N VAL A 62 -8.13 3.14 4.24
CA VAL A 62 -8.06 4.54 4.68
C VAL A 62 -7.66 5.42 3.51
N TRP A 63 -6.60 5.08 2.79
CA TRP A 63 -6.19 5.90 1.66
C TRP A 63 -7.11 5.74 0.45
N GLU A 64 -7.71 4.56 0.23
CA GLU A 64 -8.72 4.37 -0.81
C GLU A 64 -9.91 5.35 -0.65
N PHE A 65 -10.25 5.74 0.58
CA PHE A 65 -11.24 6.79 0.86
C PHE A 65 -10.63 8.20 0.85
N PHE A 66 -9.62 8.46 1.67
CA PHE A 66 -9.21 9.84 1.97
C PHE A 66 -8.27 10.47 0.94
N LEU A 67 -7.47 9.67 0.23
CA LEU A 67 -6.61 10.19 -0.84
C LEU A 67 -7.42 10.85 -1.96
N PRO A 68 -8.41 10.17 -2.60
CA PRO A 68 -9.18 10.80 -3.66
C PRO A 68 -9.99 11.99 -3.14
N LEU A 69 -10.60 11.90 -1.95
CA LEU A 69 -11.39 12.99 -1.38
C LEU A 69 -10.55 14.24 -1.09
N SER A 70 -9.33 14.08 -0.58
CA SER A 70 -8.42 15.20 -0.33
C SER A 70 -7.79 15.77 -1.61
N ALA A 71 -7.69 14.98 -2.67
CA ALA A 71 -7.14 15.37 -3.97
C ALA A 71 -8.18 15.93 -4.97
N GLY A 72 -9.47 15.93 -4.60
CA GLY A 72 -10.58 16.30 -5.50
C GLY A 72 -10.90 15.25 -6.57
N ALA A 73 -10.39 14.02 -6.41
CA ALA A 73 -10.63 12.87 -7.27
C ALA A 73 -11.93 12.13 -6.88
N THR A 74 -12.25 11.05 -7.57
CA THR A 74 -13.46 10.25 -7.33
C THR A 74 -13.17 8.97 -6.56
N VAL A 75 -13.99 8.65 -5.55
CA VAL A 75 -14.08 7.31 -4.96
C VAL A 75 -15.12 6.50 -5.74
N VAL A 76 -14.73 5.34 -6.25
CA VAL A 76 -15.63 4.34 -6.83
C VAL A 76 -15.77 3.20 -5.84
N CYS A 77 -16.95 3.01 -5.25
CA CYS A 77 -17.16 1.92 -4.28
C CYS A 77 -17.36 0.58 -5.00
N ALA A 78 -16.61 -0.43 -4.60
CA ALA A 78 -16.76 -1.78 -5.09
C ALA A 78 -18.07 -2.42 -4.63
N GLU A 79 -18.69 -3.24 -5.48
CA GLU A 79 -19.89 -3.98 -5.08
C GLU A 79 -19.57 -4.94 -3.91
N PRO A 80 -20.48 -5.15 -2.94
CA PRO A 80 -20.23 -6.05 -1.82
C PRO A 80 -19.76 -7.45 -2.27
N GLY A 81 -18.64 -7.91 -1.74
CA GLY A 81 -18.06 -9.22 -2.08
C GLY A 81 -17.18 -9.24 -3.34
N SER A 82 -17.27 -8.23 -4.22
CA SER A 82 -16.46 -8.17 -5.45
C SER A 82 -14.96 -8.18 -5.20
N HIS A 83 -14.50 -7.66 -4.07
CA HIS A 83 -13.07 -7.65 -3.67
C HIS A 83 -12.38 -9.03 -3.65
N ARG A 84 -13.12 -10.14 -3.73
CA ARG A 84 -12.60 -11.52 -3.80
C ARG A 84 -12.77 -12.18 -5.16
N ASP A 85 -13.43 -11.50 -6.09
CA ASP A 85 -13.80 -12.02 -7.41
C ASP A 85 -13.02 -11.23 -8.49
N PRO A 86 -11.96 -11.84 -9.07
CA PRO A 86 -11.15 -11.19 -10.10
C PRO A 86 -11.97 -10.70 -11.30
N ALA A 87 -12.93 -11.51 -11.78
CA ALA A 87 -13.75 -11.18 -12.94
C ALA A 87 -14.65 -9.97 -12.65
N ALA A 88 -15.27 -9.94 -11.46
CA ALA A 88 -16.08 -8.80 -11.03
C ALA A 88 -15.26 -7.52 -10.86
N LEU A 89 -14.05 -7.62 -10.28
CA LEU A 89 -13.14 -6.48 -10.14
C LEU A 89 -12.72 -5.91 -11.50
N LEU A 90 -12.36 -6.76 -12.47
CA LEU A 90 -11.99 -6.31 -13.81
C LEU A 90 -13.18 -5.67 -14.54
N ALA A 91 -14.35 -6.29 -14.46
CA ALA A 91 -15.57 -5.74 -15.05
C ALA A 91 -15.89 -4.36 -14.47
N GLN A 92 -15.84 -4.20 -13.15
CA GLN A 92 -16.10 -2.92 -12.49
C GLN A 92 -15.02 -1.89 -12.79
N THR A 93 -13.74 -2.28 -12.76
CA THR A 93 -12.59 -1.41 -13.09
C THR A 93 -12.78 -0.80 -14.47
N ARG A 94 -13.11 -1.63 -15.47
CA ARG A 94 -13.37 -1.18 -16.84
C ARG A 94 -14.62 -0.33 -16.95
N ALA A 95 -15.75 -0.78 -16.39
CA ALA A 95 -17.03 -0.09 -16.53
C ALA A 95 -17.05 1.28 -15.84
N ALA A 96 -16.37 1.39 -14.70
CA ALA A 96 -16.32 2.63 -13.92
C ALA A 96 -15.13 3.53 -14.31
N GLY A 97 -14.28 3.12 -15.25
CA GLY A 97 -13.10 3.88 -15.69
C GLY A 97 -12.10 4.13 -14.56
N VAL A 98 -11.85 3.12 -13.73
CA VAL A 98 -10.94 3.22 -12.58
C VAL A 98 -9.51 3.52 -13.06
N THR A 99 -8.87 4.51 -12.46
CA THR A 99 -7.49 4.92 -12.81
C THR A 99 -6.45 4.41 -11.82
N ILE A 100 -6.86 4.19 -10.56
CA ILE A 100 -6.01 3.71 -9.47
C ILE A 100 -6.67 2.51 -8.80
N LEU A 101 -5.92 1.40 -8.72
CA LEU A 101 -6.33 0.16 -8.05
C LEU A 101 -5.27 -0.29 -7.05
N GLN A 102 -5.66 -0.69 -5.85
CA GLN A 102 -4.79 -1.34 -4.86
C GLN A 102 -5.17 -2.79 -4.73
N VAL A 103 -4.23 -3.73 -4.75
CA VAL A 103 -4.50 -5.18 -4.52
C VAL A 103 -3.38 -5.79 -3.71
N VAL A 104 -3.61 -6.92 -3.06
CA VAL A 104 -2.49 -7.73 -2.55
C VAL A 104 -1.84 -8.49 -3.72
N PRO A 105 -0.54 -8.82 -3.69
CA PRO A 105 0.13 -9.62 -4.71
C PRO A 105 -0.61 -10.89 -5.14
N ALA A 106 -1.19 -11.66 -4.21
CA ALA A 106 -1.97 -12.85 -4.55
C ALA A 106 -3.20 -12.52 -5.43
N MET A 107 -3.90 -11.41 -5.13
CA MET A 107 -5.03 -10.95 -5.93
C MET A 107 -4.58 -10.40 -7.29
N LEU A 108 -3.43 -9.73 -7.37
CA LEU A 108 -2.86 -9.34 -8.66
C LEU A 108 -2.57 -10.56 -9.53
N GLY A 109 -2.01 -11.63 -8.94
CA GLY A 109 -1.84 -12.93 -9.61
C GLY A 109 -3.15 -13.48 -10.15
N ALA A 110 -4.21 -13.48 -9.33
CA ALA A 110 -5.54 -13.93 -9.74
C ALA A 110 -6.14 -13.09 -10.89
N LEU A 111 -5.96 -11.76 -10.87
CA LEU A 111 -6.38 -10.88 -11.97
C LEU A 111 -5.61 -11.17 -13.27
N LEU A 112 -4.32 -11.51 -13.17
CA LEU A 112 -3.49 -11.89 -14.32
C LEU A 112 -3.85 -13.27 -14.86
N ASP A 113 -4.31 -14.19 -14.02
CA ASP A 113 -4.80 -15.52 -14.42
C ASP A 113 -6.18 -15.43 -15.09
N GLU A 114 -7.08 -14.59 -14.57
CA GLU A 114 -8.39 -14.29 -15.16
C GLU A 114 -8.26 -13.65 -16.55
N GLY A 115 -7.29 -12.73 -16.70
CA GLY A 115 -7.07 -11.97 -17.94
C GLY A 115 -8.04 -10.79 -18.12
N GLY A 116 -7.74 -9.86 -19.02
CA GLY A 116 -8.56 -8.67 -19.28
C GLY A 116 -8.07 -7.38 -18.59
N LEU A 117 -6.93 -7.43 -17.89
CA LEU A 117 -6.22 -6.23 -17.42
C LEU A 117 -5.81 -5.33 -18.59
N GLU A 118 -5.45 -5.91 -19.74
CA GLU A 118 -5.12 -5.22 -20.98
C GLU A 118 -6.30 -4.39 -21.54
N HIS A 119 -7.53 -4.69 -21.11
CA HIS A 119 -8.74 -3.95 -21.47
C HIS A 119 -9.13 -2.86 -20.46
N CYS A 120 -8.39 -2.74 -19.36
CA CYS A 120 -8.59 -1.70 -18.35
C CYS A 120 -7.76 -0.46 -18.71
N GLU A 121 -8.01 0.13 -19.89
CA GLU A 121 -7.17 1.19 -20.49
C GLU A 121 -7.07 2.49 -19.66
N SER A 122 -8.02 2.71 -18.75
CA SER A 122 -8.01 3.87 -17.85
C SER A 122 -7.07 3.70 -16.65
N LEU A 123 -6.68 2.46 -16.32
CA LEU A 123 -5.72 2.21 -15.23
C LEU A 123 -4.38 2.84 -15.58
N ARG A 124 -3.91 3.73 -14.70
CA ARG A 124 -2.56 4.31 -14.77
C ARG A 124 -1.65 3.84 -13.65
N GLU A 125 -2.24 3.42 -12.52
CA GLU A 125 -1.53 2.98 -11.34
C GLU A 125 -2.19 1.74 -10.73
N VAL A 126 -1.38 0.71 -10.46
CA VAL A 126 -1.76 -0.43 -9.65
C VAL A 126 -0.80 -0.52 -8.48
N PHE A 127 -1.32 -0.39 -7.28
CA PHE A 127 -0.57 -0.60 -6.06
C PHE A 127 -0.67 -2.05 -5.61
N CYS A 128 0.44 -2.58 -5.09
CA CYS A 128 0.51 -3.84 -4.38
C CYS A 128 1.05 -3.62 -2.98
N GLY A 129 0.38 -4.16 -1.96
CA GLY A 129 0.88 -4.09 -0.59
C GLY A 129 0.31 -5.20 0.29
N GLY A 130 0.88 -5.35 1.49
CA GLY A 130 0.43 -6.31 2.50
C GLY A 130 0.95 -7.76 2.33
N GLU A 131 1.55 -8.11 1.20
CA GLU A 131 2.26 -9.38 0.98
C GLU A 131 3.55 -9.13 0.20
N ARG A 132 4.42 -10.14 0.10
CA ARG A 132 5.61 -10.07 -0.75
C ARG A 132 5.20 -10.03 -2.23
N LEU A 133 5.75 -9.07 -2.96
CA LEU A 133 5.60 -8.98 -4.41
C LEU A 133 6.81 -9.65 -5.09
N ASP A 134 6.56 -10.72 -5.84
CA ASP A 134 7.61 -11.48 -6.53
C ASP A 134 7.83 -11.01 -7.97
N ALA A 135 9.06 -11.15 -8.49
CA ALA A 135 9.44 -10.78 -9.85
C ALA A 135 8.53 -11.40 -10.94
N THR A 136 8.03 -12.61 -10.71
CA THR A 136 7.13 -13.27 -11.68
C THR A 136 5.81 -12.52 -11.84
N VAL A 137 5.23 -11.98 -10.77
CA VAL A 137 4.00 -11.19 -10.84
C VAL A 137 4.28 -9.87 -11.56
N VAL A 138 5.41 -9.23 -11.26
CA VAL A 138 5.85 -7.99 -11.93
C VAL A 138 5.98 -8.18 -13.43
N ARG A 139 6.76 -9.17 -13.87
CA ARG A 139 6.95 -9.48 -15.30
C ARG A 139 5.62 -9.72 -16.01
N ARG A 140 4.74 -10.53 -15.42
CA ARG A 140 3.43 -10.85 -16.01
C ARG A 140 2.57 -9.59 -16.14
N PHE A 141 2.55 -8.73 -15.12
CA PHE A 141 1.80 -7.49 -15.14
C PHE A 141 2.32 -6.52 -16.21
N THR A 142 3.63 -6.28 -16.25
CA THR A 142 4.24 -5.34 -17.22
C THR A 142 4.09 -5.80 -18.66
N ALA A 143 3.86 -7.10 -18.90
CA ALA A 143 3.62 -7.64 -20.24
C ALA A 143 2.22 -7.33 -20.78
N VAL A 144 1.22 -7.10 -19.91
CA VAL A 144 -0.19 -6.95 -20.31
C VAL A 144 -0.78 -5.59 -20.00
N SER A 145 -0.22 -4.86 -19.03
CA SER A 145 -0.73 -3.56 -18.59
C SER A 145 0.26 -2.43 -18.87
N ARG A 146 -0.27 -1.26 -19.23
CA ARG A 146 0.51 -0.01 -19.34
C ARG A 146 0.51 0.80 -18.04
N ALA A 147 -0.31 0.42 -17.07
CA ALA A 147 -0.30 1.05 -15.76
C ALA A 147 1.05 0.84 -15.06
N ARG A 148 1.47 1.79 -14.24
CA ARG A 148 2.61 1.61 -13.35
C ARG A 148 2.23 0.64 -12.23
N LEU A 149 3.09 -0.33 -11.94
CA LEU A 149 2.96 -1.19 -10.76
C LEU A 149 3.82 -0.61 -9.65
N THR A 150 3.24 -0.39 -8.48
CA THR A 150 3.97 0.12 -7.31
C THR A 150 3.79 -0.82 -6.13
N ASN A 151 4.89 -1.39 -5.65
CA ASN A 151 4.97 -2.11 -4.40
C ASN A 151 4.97 -1.12 -3.23
N LEU A 152 4.17 -1.39 -2.21
CA LEU A 152 4.01 -0.63 -0.99
C LEU A 152 4.27 -1.55 0.19
N TYR A 153 4.99 -1.03 1.18
CA TYR A 153 5.29 -1.75 2.41
C TYR A 153 5.13 -0.85 3.62
N GLY A 154 4.32 -1.27 4.58
CA GLY A 154 4.30 -0.75 5.93
C GLY A 154 3.45 -1.61 6.85
N PRO A 155 3.80 -1.72 8.15
CA PRO A 155 2.90 -2.27 9.14
C PRO A 155 1.84 -1.24 9.53
N THR A 156 0.68 -1.70 10.03
CA THR A 156 -0.40 -0.82 10.52
C THR A 156 0.09 0.16 11.59
N GLU A 157 1.02 -0.27 12.44
CA GLU A 157 1.66 0.54 13.49
C GLU A 157 2.44 1.76 12.95
N ALA A 158 2.84 1.74 11.68
CA ALA A 158 3.56 2.83 11.04
C ALA A 158 2.70 3.68 10.09
N THR A 159 1.37 3.51 10.15
CA THR A 159 0.37 4.20 9.32
C THR A 159 0.40 3.78 7.85
N ILE A 160 -0.24 2.64 7.57
CA ILE A 160 -0.46 2.11 6.21
C ILE A 160 0.86 1.69 5.55
N ASP A 161 1.56 2.61 4.88
CA ASP A 161 2.78 2.34 4.12
C ASP A 161 3.93 3.27 4.55
N THR A 162 5.16 2.76 4.51
CA THR A 162 6.39 3.48 4.89
C THR A 162 7.48 3.42 3.83
N LEU A 163 7.46 2.39 3.00
CA LEU A 163 8.35 2.20 1.87
C LEU A 163 7.55 1.95 0.60
N PHE A 164 8.11 2.34 -0.54
CA PHE A 164 7.52 2.05 -1.84
C PHE A 164 8.58 1.85 -2.91
N TRP A 165 8.26 1.00 -3.89
CA TRP A 165 9.04 0.81 -5.10
C TRP A 165 8.12 0.72 -6.30
N SER A 166 8.35 1.54 -7.32
CA SER A 166 7.65 1.42 -8.59
C SER A 166 8.45 0.56 -9.57
N ALA A 167 7.76 -0.37 -10.23
CA ALA A 167 8.36 -1.24 -11.21
C ALA A 167 8.90 -0.45 -12.40
N ASP A 168 10.15 -0.73 -12.76
CA ASP A 168 10.72 -0.39 -14.04
C ASP A 168 10.57 -1.62 -14.96
N PRO A 169 9.86 -1.50 -16.10
CA PRO A 169 9.75 -2.59 -17.07
C PRO A 169 11.11 -3.15 -17.52
N ALA A 170 12.17 -2.34 -17.52
CA ALA A 170 13.53 -2.78 -17.86
C ALA A 170 14.15 -3.71 -16.80
N LEU A 171 13.61 -3.73 -15.58
CA LEU A 171 14.09 -4.51 -14.45
C LEU A 171 13.06 -5.54 -13.96
N ALA A 172 12.05 -5.86 -14.77
CA ALA A 172 10.91 -6.70 -14.37
C ALA A 172 11.28 -8.15 -13.98
N ASP A 173 12.47 -8.63 -14.37
CA ASP A 173 12.98 -9.95 -14.00
C ASP A 173 13.77 -9.97 -12.68
N GLN A 174 13.98 -8.82 -12.06
CA GLN A 174 14.68 -8.72 -10.77
C GLN A 174 13.69 -8.75 -9.62
N GLU A 175 14.14 -9.25 -8.47
CA GLU A 175 13.32 -9.25 -7.26
C GLU A 175 13.01 -7.82 -6.81
N PRO A 176 11.72 -7.47 -6.62
CA PRO A 176 11.33 -6.14 -6.19
C PRO A 176 11.95 -5.77 -4.83
N PRO A 177 12.72 -4.67 -4.72
CA PRO A 177 13.11 -4.17 -3.42
C PRO A 177 11.90 -3.57 -2.69
N LEU A 178 12.05 -3.30 -1.38
CA LEU A 178 11.06 -2.50 -0.65
C LEU A 178 11.07 -1.02 -1.09
N GLY A 179 12.21 -0.54 -1.60
CA GLY A 179 12.34 0.76 -2.26
C GLY A 179 12.67 1.94 -1.34
N SER A 180 12.03 3.08 -1.60
CA SER A 180 12.31 4.38 -0.99
C SER A 180 11.34 4.72 0.13
N LEU A 181 11.74 5.61 1.03
CA LEU A 181 10.90 6.08 2.13
C LEU A 181 9.78 7.00 1.68
N VAL A 182 8.61 6.80 2.29
CA VAL A 182 7.53 7.78 2.35
C VAL A 182 8.04 9.08 2.97
N ALA A 183 7.47 10.23 2.57
CA ALA A 183 7.88 11.52 3.08
C ALA A 183 7.75 11.59 4.62
N ASN A 184 8.71 12.26 5.25
CA ASN A 184 8.79 12.45 6.70
C ASN A 184 8.87 11.14 7.50
N CYS A 185 9.33 10.04 6.90
CA CYS A 185 9.63 8.78 7.59
C CYS A 185 11.14 8.55 7.71
N GLN A 186 11.55 7.77 8.71
CA GLN A 186 12.92 7.26 8.85
C GLN A 186 12.88 5.74 9.04
N ALA A 187 13.88 5.06 8.51
CA ALA A 187 14.07 3.64 8.67
C ALA A 187 15.50 3.34 9.07
N PHE A 188 15.65 2.33 9.93
CA PHE A 188 16.93 1.92 10.45
C PHE A 188 17.06 0.41 10.35
N VAL A 189 18.18 -0.05 9.82
CA VAL A 189 18.52 -1.48 9.81
C VAL A 189 19.41 -1.72 11.02
N VAL A 190 19.00 -2.66 11.89
CA VAL A 190 19.65 -2.90 13.19
C VAL A 190 19.97 -4.37 13.40
N ASP A 191 21.05 -4.63 14.16
CA ASP A 191 21.41 -5.99 14.58
C ASP A 191 20.50 -6.50 15.71
N GLY A 192 20.70 -7.76 16.12
CA GLY A 192 19.90 -8.41 17.17
C GLY A 192 20.02 -7.77 18.57
N VAL A 193 20.90 -6.78 18.74
CA VAL A 193 21.04 -5.99 19.98
C VAL A 193 20.70 -4.51 19.77
N GLY A 194 20.10 -4.14 18.63
CA GLY A 194 19.57 -2.81 18.35
C GLY A 194 20.59 -1.78 17.85
N ARG A 195 21.79 -2.20 17.41
CA ARG A 195 22.79 -1.29 16.85
C ARG A 195 22.60 -1.11 15.35
N LEU A 196 22.80 0.11 14.86
CA LEU A 196 22.76 0.42 13.43
C LEU A 196 23.77 -0.44 12.65
N VAL A 197 23.30 -0.99 11.54
CA VAL A 197 24.11 -1.79 10.64
C VAL A 197 24.43 -0.99 9.37
N PRO A 198 25.68 -1.05 8.87
CA PRO A 198 26.05 -0.38 7.62
C PRO A 198 25.25 -0.90 6.42
N PRO A 199 25.12 -0.09 5.35
CA PRO A 199 24.47 -0.53 4.11
C PRO A 199 25.10 -1.82 3.55
N GLY A 200 24.28 -2.73 3.03
CA GLY A 200 24.72 -3.96 2.35
C GLY A 200 24.92 -5.18 3.26
N CYS A 201 24.69 -5.07 4.57
CA CYS A 201 24.66 -6.22 5.47
C CYS A 201 23.21 -6.67 5.70
N GLY A 202 22.89 -7.93 5.39
CA GLY A 202 21.54 -8.48 5.58
C GLY A 202 21.20 -8.68 7.05
N VAL A 203 20.28 -7.88 7.60
CA VAL A 203 19.72 -8.05 8.96
C VAL A 203 18.30 -7.48 9.05
N SER A 204 17.63 -7.72 10.17
CA SER A 204 16.31 -7.20 10.56
C SER A 204 16.21 -5.66 10.46
N CYS A 205 15.12 -5.17 9.84
CA CYS A 205 14.79 -3.74 9.82
C CYS A 205 13.93 -3.36 11.04
N GLY A 206 14.14 -2.15 11.57
CA GLY A 206 13.26 -1.48 12.52
C GLY A 206 12.84 -0.11 11.98
N TRP A 207 11.62 0.33 12.31
CA TRP A 207 11.05 1.58 11.79
C TRP A 207 10.92 2.60 12.90
N VAL A 208 11.24 3.86 12.62
CA VAL A 208 10.98 4.98 13.54
C VAL A 208 10.43 6.15 12.71
N VAL A 209 9.18 6.52 12.92
CA VAL A 209 8.59 7.72 12.31
C VAL A 209 8.95 8.93 13.20
N PRO A 210 9.58 10.00 12.67
CA PRO A 210 9.85 11.22 13.42
C PRO A 210 8.59 11.77 14.10
N GLY A 211 8.67 12.03 15.41
CA GLY A 211 7.58 12.54 16.23
C GLY A 211 6.88 11.50 17.11
N TRP A 212 7.02 10.21 16.84
CA TRP A 212 6.34 9.13 17.60
C TRP A 212 7.21 7.88 17.71
N ARG A 213 7.48 7.42 18.94
CA ARG A 213 8.24 6.18 19.20
C ARG A 213 7.32 4.97 19.00
N TRP A 214 7.33 4.37 17.82
CA TRP A 214 6.80 3.02 17.61
C TRP A 214 7.94 2.00 17.65
N GLY A 215 7.62 0.80 18.17
CA GLY A 215 8.59 -0.24 18.48
C GLY A 215 9.18 -0.93 17.25
N ILE A 216 10.34 -1.56 17.48
CA ILE A 216 11.06 -2.38 16.51
C ILE A 216 10.18 -3.58 16.14
N GLY A 217 9.62 -3.59 14.93
CA GLY A 217 8.97 -4.75 14.35
C GLY A 217 9.95 -5.46 13.40
N ALA A 218 10.25 -6.74 13.66
CA ALA A 218 11.08 -7.53 12.76
C ALA A 218 10.30 -7.80 11.46
N ALA A 219 10.84 -7.36 10.30
CA ALA A 219 10.44 -7.97 9.03
C ALA A 219 11.15 -9.34 8.95
N GLY A 220 10.48 -10.38 9.42
CA GLY A 220 10.83 -11.76 9.09
C GLY A 220 9.95 -12.20 7.92
N PHE A 221 10.52 -12.25 6.72
CA PHE A 221 10.06 -13.25 5.76
C PHE A 221 10.89 -14.49 6.07
N ASP A 222 10.32 -15.42 6.83
CA ASP A 222 10.88 -16.76 6.93
C ASP A 222 10.89 -17.36 5.51
N GLY A 223 12.05 -17.92 5.14
CA GLY A 223 12.37 -18.37 3.78
C GLY A 223 11.64 -19.61 3.30
#